data_AF-B0YEP0-F1
#
_entry.id   AF-B0YEP0-F1
#
_cell.length_a   1.000
_cell.length_b   1.000
_cell.length_c   1.000
_cell.angle_alpha   90.00
_cell.angle_beta   90.00
_cell.angle_gamma   90.00
#
_symmetry.space_group_name_H-M   'P 1'
#
loop_
_entity.id
_entity.type
_entity.pdbx_description
1 polymer ?
#
loop_
_entity_poly.entity_id
_entity_poly.type
_entity_poly.pdbx_seq_one_letter_code
_entity_poly.pdbx_strand_id
1 'polypeptide(L)'
;MYSSLSAYISPLKATSKSIWPRNQYISSLRTSQSFRYFSDLDYRNCIRKILYAFDPVENQSAASARSYFSFLNPQAVADSPELRHANCIVPPSLKIPWVTSFPASLQSKYWMEAEEAARDLLRAIFVTPSQKVSEKYIEAVIDAAVSFTVNVVPTGSLSRTRALARAYTLIFIHDDAVESGNFDATIPNMCNNNERHSHTAFDMVAQEVMSEDTAQGRRFLDGMMSWGSLSQTIQPSKAFPTLMSYVKYRIEDVGAE
;
A
#
# COMPACT_ATOMS: atom_id res chain seq x y z
N MET A 1 -14.72 -32.38 41.42
CA MET A 1 -13.36 -31.99 41.87
C MET A 1 -12.37 -32.63 40.91
N TYR A 2 -11.49 -31.80 40.35
CA TYR A 2 -10.14 -32.07 39.82
C TYR A 2 -9.83 -33.49 39.29
N SER A 3 -9.60 -33.65 37.99
CA SER A 3 -8.34 -33.36 37.28
C SER A 3 -7.58 -34.65 36.99
N SER A 4 -7.38 -34.93 35.70
CA SER A 4 -6.06 -35.07 35.08
C SER A 4 -6.09 -36.13 33.98
N LEU A 5 -5.99 -35.66 32.73
CA LEU A 5 -5.42 -36.41 31.62
C LEU A 5 -4.51 -35.42 30.89
N SER A 6 -3.29 -35.31 31.43
CA SER A 6 -2.12 -34.87 30.69
C SER A 6 -1.61 -36.07 29.91
N ALA A 7 -1.71 -36.01 28.58
CA ALA A 7 -0.88 -36.78 27.68
C ALA A 7 -1.08 -36.25 26.26
N TYR A 8 -0.01 -35.65 25.71
CA TYR A 8 0.22 -35.42 24.28
C TYR A 8 -0.80 -34.55 23.53
N ILE A 9 -0.49 -33.26 23.38
CA ILE A 9 -0.45 -32.56 22.10
C ILE A 9 0.41 -31.30 22.34
N SER A 10 1.62 -31.30 21.80
CA SER A 10 2.37 -30.08 21.58
C SER A 10 1.65 -29.28 20.48
N PRO A 11 1.25 -28.01 20.68
CA PRO A 11 0.88 -27.17 19.57
C PRO A 11 2.16 -26.72 18.88
N LEU A 12 2.42 -27.29 17.70
CA LEU A 12 3.37 -26.72 16.75
C LEU A 12 2.94 -25.28 16.49
N LYS A 13 3.80 -24.34 16.91
CA LYS A 13 3.76 -22.94 16.52
C LYS A 13 3.77 -22.86 14.98
N ALA A 14 2.62 -22.65 14.38
CA ALA A 14 2.53 -22.14 13.02
C ALA A 14 2.58 -20.61 13.11
N THR A 15 3.78 -20.05 13.21
CA THR A 15 4.00 -18.65 12.88
C THR A 15 3.91 -18.53 11.36
N SER A 16 2.70 -18.26 10.85
CA SER A 16 2.56 -17.55 9.59
C SER A 16 3.26 -16.20 9.78
N LYS A 17 4.27 -15.93 8.98
CA LYS A 17 4.89 -14.60 8.92
C LYS A 17 4.14 -13.90 7.80
N SER A 18 3.61 -12.71 8.08
CA SER A 18 3.07 -11.82 7.06
C SER A 18 4.00 -11.79 5.84
N ILE A 19 3.39 -11.86 4.66
CA ILE A 19 4.08 -11.98 3.36
C ILE A 19 4.77 -10.65 2.98
N TRP A 20 4.44 -9.58 3.70
CA TRP A 20 5.22 -8.35 3.71
C TRP A 20 6.44 -8.53 4.60
N PRO A 21 7.68 -8.35 4.11
CA PRO A 21 8.85 -8.47 4.97
C PRO A 21 8.69 -7.51 6.15
N ARG A 22 8.51 -8.06 7.35
CA ARG A 22 8.62 -7.31 8.61
C ARG A 22 9.89 -6.47 8.50
N ASN A 23 9.73 -5.15 8.47
CA ASN A 23 10.80 -4.16 8.39
C ASN A 23 11.95 -4.48 9.36
N GLN A 24 12.93 -5.23 8.87
CA GLN A 24 14.19 -5.55 9.55
C GLN A 24 15.29 -4.58 9.10
N TYR A 25 14.99 -3.29 8.99
CA TYR A 25 16.03 -2.26 8.83
C TYR A 25 15.61 -0.98 9.55
N ILE A 26 15.59 -1.01 10.89
CA ILE A 26 15.51 0.20 11.69
C ILE A 26 16.51 0.10 12.84
N SER A 27 17.71 0.62 12.62
CA SER A 27 18.61 1.06 13.69
C SER A 27 19.35 2.32 13.29
N SER A 28 18.81 3.47 13.71
CA SER A 28 19.51 4.64 14.30
C SER A 28 18.77 5.92 13.94
N LEU A 29 17.93 6.36 14.88
CA LEU A 29 17.28 7.66 14.86
C LEU A 29 18.29 8.73 15.26
N ARG A 30 18.44 9.76 14.41
CA ARG A 30 18.66 11.14 14.86
C ARG A 30 17.66 12.02 14.16
N THR A 31 16.55 12.27 14.84
CA THR A 31 15.60 13.33 14.51
C THR A 31 16.27 14.68 14.77
N SER A 32 16.58 15.42 13.72
CA SER A 32 16.73 16.87 13.82
C SER A 32 15.41 17.49 13.41
N GLN A 33 14.64 17.93 14.41
CA GLN A 33 13.48 18.77 14.22
C GLN A 33 13.97 20.16 13.78
N SER A 34 13.58 20.58 12.58
CA SER A 34 13.53 21.99 12.23
C SER A 34 12.27 22.24 11.42
N PHE A 35 11.19 22.58 12.13
CA PHE A 35 10.06 23.25 11.52
C PHE A 35 10.48 24.69 11.25
N ARG A 36 10.80 24.99 10.00
CA ARG A 36 10.79 26.37 9.50
C ARG A 36 9.52 26.55 8.69
N TYR A 37 8.68 27.47 9.16
CA TYR A 37 7.55 28.01 8.42
C TYR A 37 8.06 28.55 7.08
N PHE A 38 7.66 27.89 5.99
CA PHE A 38 7.82 28.43 4.63
C PHE A 38 6.45 28.86 4.13
N SER A 39 6.25 30.17 4.08
CA SER A 39 5.11 30.85 3.50
C SER A 39 5.15 30.72 1.96
N ASP A 40 3.99 30.42 1.37
CA ASP A 40 3.64 30.68 -0.05
C ASP A 40 4.45 30.01 -1.17
N LEU A 41 4.97 28.81 -0.94
CA LEU A 41 5.27 27.89 -2.06
C LEU A 41 3.95 27.28 -2.53
N ASP A 42 3.74 27.18 -3.85
CA ASP A 42 2.61 26.46 -4.45
C ASP A 42 2.65 24.99 -4.00
N TYR A 43 2.01 24.72 -2.85
CA TYR A 43 2.00 23.44 -2.15
C TYR A 43 1.53 22.29 -3.05
N ARG A 44 0.84 22.60 -4.16
CA ARG A 44 0.36 21.63 -5.14
C ARG A 44 1.45 21.02 -6.01
N ASN A 45 2.66 21.59 -6.04
CA ASN A 45 3.79 21.05 -6.82
C ASN A 45 4.94 20.54 -5.93
N CYS A 46 4.73 20.40 -4.62
CA CYS A 46 5.75 19.82 -3.75
C CYS A 46 5.75 18.29 -3.90
N ILE A 47 6.92 17.72 -4.21
CA ILE A 47 7.10 16.28 -4.18
C ILE A 47 7.20 15.80 -2.73
N ARG A 48 6.59 14.65 -2.43
CA ARG A 48 6.81 13.92 -1.18
C ARG A 48 8.29 13.59 -1.06
N LYS A 49 8.86 13.89 0.11
CA LYS A 49 10.30 13.78 0.34
C LYS A 49 10.78 12.34 0.14
N ILE A 50 11.85 12.20 -0.65
CA ILE A 50 12.53 10.92 -0.86
C ILE A 50 13.62 10.79 0.21
N LEU A 51 13.51 9.76 1.05
CA LEU A 51 14.39 9.54 2.21
C LEU A 51 15.46 8.48 1.94
N TYR A 52 15.20 7.57 1.00
CA TYR A 52 16.03 6.41 0.73
C TYR A 52 16.23 6.25 -0.77
N ALA A 53 17.41 5.77 -1.14
CA ALA A 53 17.77 5.37 -2.49
C ALA A 53 18.49 4.02 -2.38
N PHE A 54 17.88 2.97 -2.93
CA PHE A 54 18.44 1.62 -2.92
C PHE A 54 18.90 1.26 -4.32
N ASP A 55 20.17 0.88 -4.45
CA ASP A 55 20.72 0.37 -5.71
C ASP A 55 20.90 -1.15 -5.62
N PRO A 56 20.05 -1.96 -6.29
CA PRO A 56 20.23 -3.40 -6.34
C PRO A 56 21.34 -3.83 -7.29
N VAL A 57 21.91 -2.94 -8.12
CA VAL A 57 22.88 -3.27 -9.17
C VAL A 57 24.05 -2.30 -9.14
N GLU A 58 25.20 -2.75 -8.60
CA GLU A 58 26.42 -1.92 -8.47
C GLU A 58 26.96 -1.38 -9.80
N ASN A 59 26.68 -2.06 -10.92
CA ASN A 59 27.14 -1.69 -12.26
C ASN A 59 25.97 -1.57 -13.23
N GLN A 60 25.38 -0.38 -13.33
CA GLN A 60 24.32 -0.13 -14.30
C GLN A 60 24.90 -0.09 -15.72
N SER A 61 24.38 -0.96 -16.59
CA SER A 61 24.61 -0.87 -18.04
C SER A 61 24.17 0.50 -18.55
N ALA A 62 24.89 1.06 -19.52
CA ALA A 62 24.50 2.29 -20.19
C ALA A 62 23.03 2.23 -20.64
N ALA A 63 22.28 3.30 -20.36
CA ALA A 63 20.88 3.40 -20.73
C ALA A 63 20.71 3.21 -22.25
N SER A 64 19.71 2.44 -22.65
CA SER A 64 19.38 2.26 -24.06
C SER A 64 19.03 3.61 -24.68
N ALA A 65 19.64 3.95 -25.83
CA ALA A 65 19.35 5.20 -26.54
C ALA A 65 17.97 5.25 -27.20
N ARG A 66 17.17 4.17 -27.10
CA ARG A 66 15.83 4.09 -27.71
C ARG A 66 14.76 4.64 -26.77
N SER A 67 13.95 5.56 -27.31
CA SER A 67 12.81 6.17 -26.60
C SER A 67 11.56 5.28 -26.70
N TYR A 68 11.51 4.21 -25.90
CA TYR A 68 10.34 3.32 -25.85
C TYR A 68 9.13 3.95 -25.12
N PHE A 69 9.37 4.93 -24.24
CA PHE A 69 8.36 5.49 -23.34
C PHE A 69 8.29 7.01 -23.46
N SER A 70 8.19 7.51 -24.69
CA SER A 70 8.15 8.95 -24.98
C SER A 70 7.00 9.69 -24.28
N PHE A 71 5.89 9.01 -23.98
CA PHE A 71 4.77 9.57 -23.22
C PHE A 71 5.10 9.91 -21.76
N LEU A 72 6.18 9.33 -21.20
CA LEU A 72 6.70 9.68 -19.86
C LEU A 72 7.83 10.70 -19.93
N ASN A 73 8.17 11.23 -21.11
CA ASN A 73 9.15 12.31 -21.19
C ASN A 73 8.61 13.54 -20.44
N PRO A 74 9.42 14.25 -19.64
CA PRO A 74 8.98 15.42 -18.87
C PRO A 74 8.15 16.45 -19.66
N GLN A 75 8.49 16.71 -20.92
CA GLN A 75 7.72 17.64 -21.76
C GLN A 75 6.33 17.07 -22.09
N ALA A 76 6.26 15.80 -22.49
CA ALA A 76 4.99 15.14 -22.80
C ALA A 76 4.07 15.06 -21.57
N VAL A 77 4.66 14.86 -20.38
CA VAL A 77 3.91 14.87 -19.12
C VAL A 77 3.35 16.26 -18.80
N ALA A 78 4.16 17.31 -18.97
CA ALA A 78 3.73 18.69 -18.73
C ALA A 78 2.57 19.12 -19.66
N ASP A 79 2.59 18.64 -20.90
CA ASP A 79 1.59 18.99 -21.92
C ASP A 79 0.32 18.12 -21.86
N SER A 80 0.30 17.03 -21.08
CA SER A 80 -0.83 16.09 -21.00
C SER A 80 -1.89 16.53 -19.97
N PRO A 81 -3.13 16.80 -20.39
CA PRO A 81 -4.24 17.08 -19.47
C PRO A 81 -4.55 15.91 -18.53
N GLU A 82 -4.33 14.67 -18.96
CA GLU A 82 -4.57 13.45 -18.21
C GLU A 82 -3.60 13.30 -17.03
N LEU A 83 -2.40 13.87 -17.15
CA LEU A 83 -1.34 13.79 -16.14
C LEU A 83 -1.25 15.02 -15.24
N ARG A 84 -2.20 15.97 -15.36
CA ARG A 84 -2.21 17.24 -14.61
C ARG A 84 -2.18 17.09 -13.08
N HIS A 85 -2.61 15.94 -12.57
CA HIS A 85 -2.66 15.60 -11.15
C HIS A 85 -1.34 14.99 -10.61
N ALA A 86 -0.37 14.73 -11.49
CA ALA A 86 0.92 14.16 -11.14
C ALA A 86 2.05 15.18 -11.33
N ASN A 87 3.07 15.06 -10.49
CA ASN A 87 4.39 15.64 -10.66
C ASN A 87 5.26 14.67 -11.47
N CYS A 88 6.00 15.18 -12.46
CA CYS A 88 7.01 14.42 -13.16
C CYS A 88 8.32 14.44 -12.36
N ILE A 89 8.84 13.26 -12.02
CA ILE A 89 10.10 13.07 -11.31
C ILE A 89 11.08 12.43 -12.28
N VAL A 90 12.29 12.97 -12.40
CA VAL A 90 13.38 12.35 -13.18
C VAL A 90 14.39 11.78 -12.20
N PRO A 91 14.31 10.49 -11.83
CA PRO A 91 15.10 9.96 -10.70
C PRO A 91 16.61 10.10 -10.87
N PRO A 92 17.20 9.92 -12.07
CA PRO A 92 18.62 10.18 -12.28
C PRO A 92 19.06 11.63 -11.98
N SER A 93 18.20 12.63 -12.24
CA SER A 93 18.54 14.03 -11.93
C SER A 93 18.57 14.30 -10.41
N LEU A 94 17.91 13.44 -9.63
CA LEU A 94 17.92 13.43 -8.17
C LEU A 94 18.98 12.48 -7.59
N LYS A 95 19.85 11.90 -8.43
CA LYS A 95 20.85 10.89 -8.04
C LYS A 95 20.24 9.62 -7.42
N ILE A 96 19.02 9.27 -7.84
CA ILE A 96 18.34 8.05 -7.41
C ILE A 96 18.64 6.95 -8.45
N PRO A 97 19.08 5.75 -8.02
CA PRO A 97 19.22 4.58 -8.90
C PRO A 97 17.92 4.30 -9.65
N TRP A 98 18.00 4.13 -10.97
CA TRP A 98 16.82 4.02 -11.82
C TRP A 98 16.94 2.82 -12.76
N VAL A 99 16.70 1.64 -12.21
CA VAL A 99 16.89 0.34 -12.89
C VAL A 99 15.67 0.02 -13.79
N THR A 100 15.38 0.91 -14.73
CA THR A 100 14.31 0.78 -15.73
C THR A 100 14.64 1.61 -16.97
N SER A 101 13.93 1.38 -18.07
CA SER A 101 14.01 2.19 -19.29
C SER A 101 12.99 3.34 -19.33
N PHE A 102 12.18 3.51 -18.28
CA PHE A 102 11.31 4.68 -18.15
C PHE A 102 12.14 5.96 -17.99
N PRO A 103 11.87 7.03 -18.75
CA PRO A 103 12.62 8.28 -18.65
C PRO A 103 12.30 9.09 -17.40
N ALA A 104 11.13 8.86 -16.80
CA ALA A 104 10.66 9.54 -15.60
C ALA A 104 9.71 8.63 -14.80
N SER A 105 9.45 9.03 -13.56
CA SER A 105 8.37 8.54 -12.70
C SER A 105 7.33 9.63 -12.52
N LEU A 106 6.14 9.24 -12.11
CA LEU A 106 5.08 10.16 -11.70
C LEU A 106 4.84 10.05 -10.20
N GLN A 107 4.40 11.14 -9.58
CA GLN A 107 3.93 11.15 -8.20
C GLN A 107 2.72 12.07 -8.05
N SER A 108 1.66 11.61 -7.38
CA SER A 108 0.47 12.44 -7.12
C SER A 108 0.85 13.74 -6.41
N LYS A 109 0.21 14.83 -6.83
CA LYS A 109 0.29 16.14 -6.18
C LYS A 109 -0.38 16.15 -4.79
N TYR A 110 -1.26 15.20 -4.53
CA TYR A 110 -2.14 15.17 -3.35
C TYR A 110 -1.63 14.22 -2.25
N TRP A 111 -0.31 14.16 -2.06
CA TRP A 111 0.28 13.20 -1.13
C TRP A 111 -0.02 13.55 0.34
N MET A 112 -0.14 14.84 0.68
CA MET A 112 -0.52 15.26 2.04
C MET A 112 -1.94 14.84 2.37
N GLU A 113 -2.86 15.00 1.42
CA GLU A 113 -4.25 14.59 1.55
C GLU A 113 -4.39 13.06 1.61
N ALA A 114 -3.51 12.32 0.91
CA ALA A 114 -3.41 10.88 1.05
C ALA A 114 -2.97 10.47 2.47
N GLU A 115 -1.94 11.12 3.03
CA GLU A 115 -1.48 10.86 4.41
C GLU A 115 -2.55 11.16 5.45
N GLU A 116 -3.27 12.26 5.29
CA GLU A 116 -4.39 12.62 6.15
C GLU A 116 -5.51 11.56 6.06
N ALA A 117 -5.91 11.19 4.85
CA ALA A 117 -7.00 10.23 4.63
C ALA A 117 -6.68 8.85 5.24
N ALA A 118 -5.44 8.37 5.05
CA ALA A 118 -4.96 7.12 5.66
C ALA A 118 -4.97 7.20 7.20
N ARG A 119 -4.48 8.31 7.76
CA ARG A 119 -4.45 8.52 9.21
C ARG A 119 -5.85 8.57 9.81
N ASP A 120 -6.79 9.24 9.14
CA ASP A 120 -8.18 9.32 9.59
C ASP A 120 -8.88 7.96 9.60
N LEU A 121 -8.63 7.12 8.59
CA LEU A 121 -9.14 5.76 8.57
C LEU A 121 -8.58 4.95 9.74
N LEU A 122 -7.26 4.98 9.96
CA LEU A 122 -6.64 4.24 11.06
C LEU A 122 -7.12 4.73 12.44
N ARG A 123 -7.36 6.03 12.59
CA ARG A 123 -7.99 6.59 13.80
C ARG A 123 -9.39 6.03 14.00
N ALA A 124 -10.20 5.92 12.93
CA ALA A 124 -11.55 5.38 12.99
C ALA A 124 -11.57 3.86 13.31
N ILE A 125 -10.54 3.13 12.89
CA ILE A 125 -10.39 1.69 13.17
C ILE A 125 -9.90 1.44 14.60
N PHE A 126 -8.89 2.19 15.04
CA PHE A 126 -8.20 1.95 16.32
C PHE A 126 -8.71 2.86 17.44
N VAL A 127 -9.98 3.31 17.38
CA VAL A 127 -10.60 4.17 18.40
C VAL A 127 -10.55 3.55 19.81
N THR A 128 -10.53 2.22 19.91
CA THR A 128 -10.62 1.52 21.20
C THR A 128 -9.23 1.30 21.82
N PRO A 129 -8.95 1.85 23.03
CA PRO A 129 -7.66 1.70 23.72
C PRO A 129 -7.23 0.26 24.05
N SER A 130 -8.12 -0.72 23.90
CA SER A 130 -7.86 -2.14 24.15
C SER A 130 -6.95 -2.78 23.09
N GLN A 131 -6.86 -2.20 21.89
CA GLN A 131 -5.88 -2.59 20.87
C GLN A 131 -4.65 -1.71 21.04
N LYS A 132 -3.64 -2.20 21.76
CA LYS A 132 -2.33 -1.54 21.87
C LYS A 132 -1.56 -1.68 20.56
N VAL A 133 -2.00 -0.97 19.53
CA VAL A 133 -1.25 -0.84 18.28
C VAL A 133 -0.14 0.17 18.49
N SER A 134 1.09 -0.19 18.18
CA SER A 134 2.21 0.74 18.34
C SER A 134 2.10 1.89 17.34
N GLU A 135 2.41 3.11 17.76
CA GLU A 135 2.48 4.29 16.87
C GLU A 135 3.43 4.05 15.68
N LYS A 136 4.53 3.33 15.92
CA LYS A 136 5.47 2.90 14.88
C LYS A 136 4.81 2.04 13.78
N TYR A 137 3.85 1.18 14.15
CA TYR A 137 3.10 0.39 13.18
C TYR A 137 2.16 1.28 12.37
N ILE A 138 1.42 2.17 13.04
CA ILE A 138 0.50 3.12 12.39
C ILE A 138 1.25 3.95 11.35
N GLU A 139 2.39 4.54 11.72
CA GLU A 139 3.19 5.34 10.79
C GLU A 139 3.77 4.52 9.64
N ALA A 140 4.15 3.25 9.88
CA ALA A 140 4.62 2.37 8.82
C ALA A 140 3.50 1.99 7.82
N VAL A 141 2.29 1.75 8.31
CA VAL A 141 1.12 1.49 7.46
C VAL A 141 0.77 2.73 6.63
N ILE A 142 0.74 3.91 7.25
CA ILE A 142 0.50 5.18 6.55
C ILE A 142 1.55 5.36 5.46
N ASP A 143 2.83 5.21 5.79
CA ASP A 143 3.90 5.39 4.81
C ASP A 143 3.81 4.41 3.64
N ALA A 144 3.52 3.13 3.91
CA ALA A 144 3.35 2.11 2.87
C ALA A 144 2.15 2.41 1.95
N ALA A 145 0.97 2.63 2.54
CA ALA A 145 -0.26 2.89 1.81
C ALA A 145 -0.17 4.17 0.97
N VAL A 146 0.37 5.24 1.55
CA VAL A 146 0.55 6.52 0.86
C VAL A 146 1.59 6.40 -0.22
N SER A 147 2.76 5.81 0.05
CA SER A 147 3.80 5.60 -0.97
C SER A 147 3.26 4.82 -2.16
N PHE A 148 2.49 3.77 -1.90
CA PHE A 148 1.84 3.00 -2.95
C PHE A 148 0.87 3.86 -3.75
N THR A 149 -0.07 4.52 -3.06
CA THR A 149 -1.09 5.35 -3.70
C THR A 149 -0.47 6.43 -4.59
N VAL A 150 0.46 7.22 -4.04
CA VAL A 150 0.95 8.41 -4.73
C VAL A 150 1.93 8.09 -5.85
N ASN A 151 2.60 6.93 -5.86
CA ASN A 151 3.58 6.59 -6.91
C ASN A 151 3.04 5.56 -7.92
N VAL A 152 2.09 4.69 -7.55
CA VAL A 152 1.54 3.65 -8.44
C VAL A 152 0.29 4.14 -9.18
N VAL A 153 -0.55 4.96 -8.52
CA VAL A 153 -1.77 5.55 -9.10
C VAL A 153 -1.75 7.09 -9.05
N PRO A 154 -0.71 7.74 -9.62
CA PRO A 154 -0.38 9.15 -9.38
C PRO A 154 -1.34 10.15 -10.06
N THR A 155 -2.21 9.70 -10.95
CA THR A 155 -3.02 10.56 -11.84
C THR A 155 -4.42 10.85 -11.29
N GLY A 156 -4.77 10.28 -10.14
CA GLY A 156 -6.06 10.51 -9.49
C GLY A 156 -6.28 11.99 -9.14
N SER A 157 -7.52 12.45 -9.23
CA SER A 157 -7.94 13.71 -8.60
C SER A 157 -7.67 13.68 -7.10
N LEU A 158 -7.78 14.83 -6.42
CA LEU A 158 -7.64 14.89 -4.96
C LEU A 158 -8.60 13.92 -4.26
N SER A 159 -9.86 13.89 -4.69
CA SER A 159 -10.91 13.06 -4.12
C SER A 159 -10.63 11.56 -4.33
N ARG A 160 -10.28 11.16 -5.55
CA ARG A 160 -9.85 9.79 -5.88
C ARG A 160 -8.59 9.36 -5.13
N THR A 161 -7.61 10.26 -4.99
CA THR A 161 -6.38 9.98 -4.26
C THR A 161 -6.66 9.70 -2.78
N ARG A 162 -7.54 10.47 -2.15
CA ARG A 162 -7.97 10.23 -0.76
C ARG A 162 -8.70 8.89 -0.61
N ALA A 163 -9.64 8.59 -1.50
CA ALA A 163 -10.38 7.33 -1.49
C ALA A 163 -9.44 6.12 -1.67
N LEU A 164 -8.51 6.19 -2.63
CA LEU A 164 -7.51 5.15 -2.86
C LEU A 164 -6.53 5.01 -1.69
N ALA A 165 -6.10 6.11 -1.06
CA ALA A 165 -5.23 6.05 0.11
C ALA A 165 -5.89 5.28 1.26
N ARG A 166 -7.19 5.48 1.49
CA ARG A 166 -7.96 4.71 2.48
C ARG A 166 -8.12 3.25 2.09
N ALA A 167 -8.44 2.98 0.83
CA ALA A 167 -8.55 1.61 0.33
C ALA A 167 -7.23 0.83 0.49
N TYR A 168 -6.10 1.41 0.06
CA TYR A 168 -4.80 0.76 0.22
C TYR A 168 -4.40 0.63 1.69
N THR A 169 -4.74 1.60 2.54
CA THR A 169 -4.55 1.46 3.99
C THR A 169 -5.27 0.22 4.53
N LEU A 170 -6.51 -0.01 4.11
CA LEU A 170 -7.27 -1.21 4.48
C LEU A 170 -6.63 -2.50 3.94
N ILE A 171 -6.16 -2.49 2.69
CA ILE A 171 -5.45 -3.62 2.07
C ILE A 171 -4.18 -3.97 2.87
N PHE A 172 -3.37 -2.97 3.22
CA PHE A 172 -2.10 -3.20 3.93
C PHE A 172 -2.27 -3.75 5.35
N ILE A 173 -3.39 -3.45 6.02
CA ILE A 173 -3.67 -3.98 7.37
C ILE A 173 -4.52 -5.23 7.35
N HIS A 174 -5.04 -5.65 6.19
CA HIS A 174 -6.01 -6.74 6.09
C HIS A 174 -5.51 -8.05 6.70
N ASP A 175 -4.32 -8.51 6.30
CA ASP A 175 -3.76 -9.78 6.79
C ASP A 175 -3.57 -9.75 8.32
N ASP A 176 -3.00 -8.66 8.84
CA ASP A 176 -2.80 -8.47 10.29
C ASP A 176 -4.15 -8.36 11.04
N ALA A 177 -5.17 -7.77 10.42
CA ALA A 177 -6.52 -7.67 10.95
C ALA A 177 -7.23 -9.04 11.00
N VAL A 178 -7.06 -9.86 9.97
CA VAL A 178 -7.56 -11.25 9.95
C VAL A 178 -6.88 -12.08 11.05
N GLU A 179 -5.56 -12.00 11.17
CA GLU A 179 -4.80 -12.74 12.19
C GLU A 179 -5.16 -12.32 13.63
N SER A 180 -5.47 -11.03 13.83
CA SER A 180 -5.86 -10.49 15.15
C SER A 180 -7.35 -10.60 15.47
N GLY A 181 -8.17 -11.03 14.51
CA GLY A 181 -9.64 -11.08 14.66
C GLY A 181 -10.30 -9.69 14.72
N ASN A 182 -9.64 -8.65 14.20
CA ASN A 182 -10.15 -7.29 14.17
C ASN A 182 -11.02 -7.04 12.93
N PHE A 183 -12.26 -7.55 12.94
CA PHE A 183 -13.13 -7.52 11.77
C PHE A 183 -13.45 -6.11 11.25
N ASP A 184 -13.46 -5.08 12.12
CA ASP A 184 -13.64 -3.68 11.71
C ASP A 184 -12.55 -3.17 10.76
N ALA A 185 -11.38 -3.83 10.76
CA ALA A 185 -10.22 -3.54 9.91
C ALA A 185 -10.03 -4.57 8.78
N THR A 186 -11.01 -5.42 8.51
CA THR A 186 -10.94 -6.46 7.47
C THR A 186 -11.76 -6.12 6.24
N ILE A 187 -11.36 -6.68 5.10
CA ILE A 187 -12.15 -6.73 3.88
C ILE A 187 -13.10 -7.94 3.98
N PRO A 188 -14.40 -7.80 3.69
CA PRO A 188 -15.36 -8.90 3.74
C PRO A 188 -14.96 -10.05 2.81
N ASN A 189 -15.18 -11.28 3.28
CA ASN A 189 -14.94 -12.48 2.49
C ASN A 189 -16.20 -12.89 1.70
N MET A 190 -16.08 -13.05 0.38
CA MET A 190 -17.20 -13.48 -0.47
C MET A 190 -17.67 -14.92 -0.22
N CYS A 191 -16.82 -15.76 0.37
CA CYS A 191 -17.11 -17.18 0.61
C CYS A 191 -17.89 -17.42 1.91
N ASN A 192 -18.03 -16.42 2.78
CA ASN A 192 -18.57 -16.60 4.12
C ASN A 192 -19.81 -15.72 4.36
N ASN A 193 -20.91 -16.07 3.68
CA ASN A 193 -22.21 -15.38 3.75
C ASN A 193 -22.88 -15.35 5.14
N ASN A 194 -22.23 -15.92 6.17
CA ASN A 194 -22.73 -15.99 7.55
C ASN A 194 -22.00 -15.02 8.51
N GLU A 195 -21.12 -14.16 8.01
CA GLU A 195 -20.40 -13.18 8.84
C GLU A 195 -21.37 -12.12 9.37
N ARG A 196 -21.62 -12.14 10.70
CA ARG A 196 -22.37 -11.11 11.43
C ARG A 196 -21.47 -9.95 11.89
N HIS A 197 -20.24 -9.89 11.40
CA HIS A 197 -19.27 -8.91 11.85
C HIS A 197 -19.45 -7.58 11.09
N SER A 198 -19.26 -6.47 11.80
CA SER A 198 -19.18 -5.16 11.17
C SER A 198 -17.85 -5.05 10.43
N HIS A 199 -17.86 -4.54 9.20
CA HIS A 199 -16.66 -4.25 8.42
C HIS A 199 -16.55 -2.74 8.24
N THR A 200 -16.54 -2.01 9.36
CA THR A 200 -16.71 -0.56 9.42
C THR A 200 -15.75 0.19 8.48
N ALA A 201 -14.47 -0.20 8.44
CA ALA A 201 -13.50 0.42 7.53
C ALA A 201 -13.83 0.17 6.05
N PHE A 202 -14.24 -1.06 5.71
CA PHE A 202 -14.63 -1.40 4.35
C PHE A 202 -15.88 -0.62 3.92
N ASP A 203 -16.88 -0.48 4.79
CA ASP A 203 -18.09 0.28 4.49
C ASP A 203 -17.78 1.76 4.22
N MET A 204 -16.88 2.36 5.01
CA MET A 204 -16.39 3.73 4.77
C MET A 204 -15.67 3.85 3.43
N VAL A 205 -14.76 2.91 3.12
CA VAL A 205 -14.04 2.89 1.83
C VAL A 205 -15.02 2.70 0.66
N ALA A 206 -15.97 1.78 0.80
CA ALA A 206 -16.96 1.47 -0.22
C ALA A 206 -17.82 2.69 -0.54
N GLN A 207 -18.29 3.41 0.48
CA GLN A 207 -19.06 4.64 0.28
C GLN A 207 -18.27 5.69 -0.52
N GLU A 208 -17.01 5.94 -0.15
CA GLU A 208 -16.17 6.94 -0.82
C GLU A 208 -15.88 6.55 -2.27
N VAL A 209 -15.43 5.32 -2.50
CA VAL A 209 -15.09 4.81 -3.82
C VAL A 209 -16.32 4.82 -4.75
N MET A 210 -17.49 4.41 -4.24
CA MET A 210 -18.73 4.43 -5.02
C MET A 210 -19.23 5.83 -5.35
N SER A 211 -18.87 6.83 -4.53
CA SER A 211 -19.22 8.24 -4.77
C SER A 211 -18.37 8.90 -5.86
N GLU A 212 -17.15 8.40 -6.12
CA GLU A 212 -16.26 8.91 -7.17
C GLU A 212 -16.69 8.47 -8.57
N ASP A 213 -17.03 7.19 -8.73
CA ASP A 213 -17.52 6.60 -9.96
C ASP A 213 -18.19 5.27 -9.60
N THR A 214 -19.50 5.18 -9.78
CA THR A 214 -20.25 3.99 -9.37
C THR A 214 -19.83 2.72 -10.12
N ALA A 215 -19.46 2.83 -11.40
CA ALA A 215 -19.11 1.68 -12.22
C ALA A 215 -17.68 1.21 -11.94
N GLN A 216 -16.71 2.12 -11.94
CA GLN A 216 -15.33 1.78 -11.61
C GLN A 216 -15.18 1.44 -10.13
N GLY A 217 -15.91 2.13 -9.26
CA GLY A 217 -15.92 1.88 -7.84
C GLY A 217 -16.42 0.47 -7.50
N ARG A 218 -17.50 0.01 -8.14
CA ARG A 218 -17.95 -1.38 -8.01
C ARG A 218 -16.86 -2.37 -8.43
N ARG A 219 -16.26 -2.18 -9.61
CA ARG A 219 -15.18 -3.04 -10.09
C ARG A 219 -13.99 -3.09 -9.15
N PHE A 220 -13.62 -1.95 -8.57
CA PHE A 220 -12.54 -1.85 -7.61
C PHE A 220 -12.87 -2.62 -6.31
N LEU A 221 -14.08 -2.45 -5.77
CA LEU A 221 -14.52 -3.16 -4.57
C LEU A 221 -14.64 -4.67 -4.79
N ASP A 222 -15.11 -5.10 -5.97
CA ASP A 222 -15.14 -6.52 -6.35
C ASP A 222 -13.72 -7.11 -6.36
N GLY A 223 -12.75 -6.37 -6.90
CA GLY A 223 -11.33 -6.75 -6.86
C GLY A 223 -10.78 -6.83 -5.43
N MET A 224 -11.08 -5.85 -4.57
CA MET A 224 -10.68 -5.87 -3.16
C MET A 224 -11.24 -7.09 -2.42
N MET A 225 -12.54 -7.38 -2.58
CA MET A 225 -13.19 -8.52 -1.93
C MET A 225 -12.67 -9.87 -2.46
N SER A 226 -12.41 -9.95 -3.78
CA SER A 226 -11.77 -11.12 -4.39
C SER A 226 -10.41 -11.37 -3.76
N TRP A 227 -9.54 -10.36 -3.72
CA TRP A 227 -8.21 -10.45 -3.12
C TRP A 227 -8.24 -10.77 -1.62
N GLY A 228 -9.10 -10.10 -0.84
CA GLY A 228 -9.24 -10.37 0.61
C GLY A 228 -9.72 -11.80 0.93
N SER A 229 -10.35 -12.48 -0.04
CA SER A 229 -10.74 -13.88 0.08
C SER A 229 -9.58 -14.85 -0.23
N LEU A 230 -8.54 -14.42 -0.98
CA LEU A 230 -7.39 -15.24 -1.35
C LEU A 230 -6.43 -15.50 -0.17
N SER A 231 -6.16 -14.47 0.65
CA SER A 231 -5.26 -14.59 1.82
C SER A 231 -5.69 -15.68 2.82
N GLN A 232 -6.97 -16.04 2.82
CA GLN A 232 -7.53 -17.07 3.70
C GLN A 232 -7.48 -18.49 3.10
N THR A 233 -7.27 -18.61 1.79
CA THR A 233 -7.38 -19.88 1.06
C THR A 233 -6.05 -20.41 0.55
N ILE A 234 -5.06 -19.54 0.29
CA ILE A 234 -3.79 -19.94 -0.29
C ILE A 234 -2.70 -19.98 0.78
N GLN A 235 -2.43 -21.16 1.32
CA GLN A 235 -1.14 -21.41 1.99
C GLN A 235 -0.10 -21.72 0.91
N PRO A 236 0.93 -20.88 0.69
CA PRO A 236 1.95 -21.19 -0.29
C PRO A 236 2.66 -22.49 0.09
N SER A 237 2.84 -23.38 -0.87
CA SER A 237 3.79 -24.48 -0.73
C SER A 237 5.15 -23.89 -0.35
N LYS A 238 5.87 -24.52 0.59
CA LYS A 238 7.17 -24.03 1.09
C LYS A 238 8.22 -23.77 -0.01
N ALA A 239 8.03 -24.30 -1.21
CA ALA A 239 8.88 -24.08 -2.37
C ALA A 239 8.06 -24.06 -3.66
N PHE A 240 8.47 -23.23 -4.62
CA PHE A 240 7.96 -23.25 -5.99
C PHE A 240 8.95 -24.01 -6.89
N PRO A 241 8.53 -25.01 -7.66
CA PRO A 241 9.43 -25.81 -8.48
C PRO A 241 10.00 -25.03 -9.68
N THR A 242 9.36 -23.95 -10.10
CA THR A 242 9.79 -23.11 -11.23
C THR A 242 9.50 -21.63 -10.97
N LEU A 243 10.22 -20.75 -11.69
CA LEU A 243 9.90 -19.32 -11.71
C LEU A 243 8.48 -19.05 -12.20
N MET A 244 8.00 -19.81 -13.20
CA MET A 244 6.63 -19.64 -13.72
C MET A 244 5.58 -19.93 -12.66
N SER A 245 5.74 -21.01 -11.89
CA SER A 245 4.83 -21.32 -10.77
C SER A 245 4.85 -20.26 -9.68
N TYR A 246 6.03 -19.68 -9.40
CA TYR A 246 6.14 -18.56 -8.47
C TYR A 246 5.45 -17.31 -9.00
N VAL A 247 5.68 -16.95 -10.26
CA VAL A 247 5.08 -15.75 -10.88
C VAL A 247 3.56 -15.88 -10.93
N LYS A 248 3.03 -17.05 -11.30
CA LYS A 248 1.58 -17.28 -11.29
C LYS A 248 0.98 -17.05 -9.90
N TYR A 249 1.57 -17.67 -8.87
CA TYR A 249 1.15 -17.43 -7.49
C TYR A 249 1.27 -15.95 -7.12
N ARG A 250 2.39 -15.29 -7.46
CA ARG A 250 2.62 -13.91 -7.03
C ARG A 250 1.71 -12.91 -7.73
N ILE A 251 1.22 -13.17 -8.94
CA ILE A 251 0.21 -12.33 -9.62
C ILE A 251 -1.09 -12.25 -8.80
N GLU A 252 -1.57 -13.38 -8.32
CA GLU A 252 -2.77 -13.46 -7.47
C GLU A 252 -2.50 -12.82 -6.09
N ASP A 253 -1.36 -13.16 -5.49
CA ASP A 253 -0.96 -12.73 -4.13
C ASP A 253 -0.63 -11.21 -4.06
N VAL A 254 -0.20 -10.57 -5.15
CA VAL A 254 -0.07 -9.09 -5.22
C VAL A 254 -1.39 -8.38 -5.52
N GLY A 255 -2.45 -9.11 -5.88
CA GLY A 255 -3.71 -8.52 -6.35
C GLY A 255 -3.60 -7.84 -7.71
N ALA A 256 -2.87 -8.42 -8.67
CA ALA A 256 -2.69 -7.85 -10.02
C ALA A 256 -3.70 -8.38 -11.05
N GLU A 257 -4.51 -9.37 -10.71
CA GLU A 257 -5.59 -9.95 -11.54
C GLU A 257 -6.95 -9.36 -11.17
#